data_AF-A0A2E2EVB1-F1
#
_entry.id   AF-A0A2E2EVB1-F1
#
_cell.length_a   1.000
_cell.length_b   1.000
_cell.length_c   1.000
_cell.angle_alpha   90.00
_cell.angle_beta   90.00
_cell.angle_gamma   90.00
#
_symmetry.space_group_name_H-M   'P 1'
#
loop_
_entity.id
_entity.type
_entity.pdbx_description
1 polymer ?
#
loop_
_entity_poly.entity_id
_entity_poly.type
_entity_poly.pdbx_seq_one_letter_code
_entity_poly.pdbx_strand_id
1 'polypeptide(L)'
;MEHNQPQNIENSVQLFYDDNKISQIRLHLKDLNPEIKNKKLIFSHKHFNQSIILFYEKHKTLKNKKIIEYYTNSVLESYFVSIQTNKFKVTKGYSNKGILFSIEKISYNSKKQINFVENWIRNLDGTITTSKEYLN
;
A
#
# COMPACT_ATOMS: atom_id res chain seq x y z
N MET A 1 -10.14 17.97 -13.19
CA MET A 1 -9.57 18.53 -11.95
C MET A 1 -8.90 17.40 -11.20
N GLU A 2 -7.58 17.41 -11.12
CA GLU A 2 -6.83 16.44 -10.33
C GLU A 2 -7.20 16.63 -8.86
N HIS A 3 -7.90 15.65 -8.28
CA HIS A 3 -8.04 15.57 -6.83
C HIS A 3 -6.66 15.24 -6.26
N ASN A 4 -5.93 16.29 -5.87
CA ASN A 4 -4.78 16.15 -4.98
C ASN A 4 -5.23 15.28 -3.79
N GLN A 5 -4.69 14.06 -3.71
CA GLN A 5 -4.94 13.22 -2.55
C GLN A 5 -4.47 13.98 -1.30
N PRO A 6 -5.31 14.13 -0.27
CA PRO A 6 -4.89 14.82 0.94
C PRO A 6 -3.67 14.09 1.51
N GLN A 7 -2.60 14.85 1.75
CA GLN A 7 -1.47 14.40 2.55
C GLN A 7 -2.02 13.75 3.83
N ASN A 8 -1.45 12.63 4.22
CA ASN A 8 -1.92 11.88 5.38
C ASN A 8 -1.55 12.67 6.65
N ILE A 9 -2.45 13.52 7.14
CA ILE A 9 -2.24 14.33 8.33
C ILE A 9 -2.53 13.44 9.55
N GLU A 10 -1.56 13.22 10.41
CA GLU A 10 -1.76 12.47 11.65
C GLU A 10 -2.84 13.14 12.51
N ASN A 11 -3.66 12.34 13.22
CA ASN A 11 -4.75 12.83 14.06
C ASN A 11 -5.77 13.69 13.30
N SER A 12 -6.12 13.28 12.08
CA SER A 12 -7.09 13.97 11.24
C SER A 12 -8.33 13.13 10.99
N VAL A 13 -9.41 13.82 10.61
CA VAL A 13 -10.64 13.19 10.10
C VAL A 13 -10.72 13.43 8.61
N GLN A 14 -11.03 12.38 7.84
CA GLN A 14 -11.32 12.47 6.41
C GLN A 14 -12.72 11.94 6.13
N LEU A 15 -13.49 12.70 5.38
CA LEU A 15 -14.84 12.35 4.94
C LEU A 15 -14.82 12.04 3.45
N PHE A 16 -15.46 10.96 3.06
CA PHE A 16 -15.67 10.55 1.68
C PHE A 16 -17.16 10.59 1.38
N TYR A 17 -17.49 10.96 0.15
CA TYR A 17 -18.87 11.21 -0.28
C TYR A 17 -19.21 10.40 -1.52
N ASP A 18 -20.39 9.79 -1.52
CA ASP A 18 -21.04 9.18 -2.69
C ASP A 18 -22.38 9.89 -2.87
N ASP A 19 -22.69 10.38 -4.07
CA ASP A 19 -23.94 11.10 -4.38
C ASP A 19 -24.23 12.24 -3.37
N ASN A 20 -23.20 13.03 -3.05
CA ASN A 20 -23.23 14.12 -2.06
C ASN A 20 -23.60 13.71 -0.63
N LYS A 21 -23.61 12.41 -0.31
CA LYS A 21 -23.82 11.87 1.04
C LYS A 21 -22.53 11.26 1.56
N ILE A 22 -22.29 11.38 2.87
CA ILE A 22 -21.10 10.76 3.48
C ILE A 22 -21.18 9.24 3.31
N SER A 23 -20.23 8.68 2.58
CA SER A 23 -20.10 7.25 2.33
C SER A 23 -19.05 6.59 3.23
N GLN A 24 -18.05 7.34 3.70
CA GLN A 24 -17.02 6.82 4.60
C GLN A 24 -16.39 7.94 5.45
N ILE A 25 -16.06 7.60 6.71
CA ILE A 25 -15.27 8.42 7.62
C ILE A 25 -13.98 7.66 7.95
N ARG A 26 -12.84 8.34 7.86
CA ARG A 26 -11.54 7.81 8.30
C ARG A 26 -10.96 8.69 9.39
N LEU A 27 -10.67 8.09 10.54
CA LEU A 27 -9.95 8.75 11.63
C LEU A 27 -8.50 8.30 11.55
N HIS A 28 -7.59 9.18 11.12
CA HIS A 28 -6.16 8.90 11.11
C HIS A 28 -5.61 9.10 12.51
N LEU A 29 -4.83 8.12 12.96
CA LEU A 29 -4.34 8.05 14.33
C LEU A 29 -2.82 8.00 14.31
N LYS A 30 -2.21 8.80 15.19
CA LYS A 30 -0.81 8.61 15.54
C LYS A 30 -0.63 7.34 16.35
N ASP A 31 0.50 6.66 16.16
CA ASP A 31 0.92 5.54 17.01
C ASP A 31 2.24 5.89 17.71
N LEU A 32 2.44 5.37 18.92
CA LEU A 32 3.69 5.55 19.66
C LEU A 32 4.79 4.64 19.12
N ASN A 33 4.43 3.51 18.51
CA ASN A 33 5.39 2.65 17.85
C ASN A 33 5.81 3.27 16.51
N PRO A 34 7.11 3.64 16.32
CA PRO A 34 7.57 4.28 15.10
C PRO A 34 7.50 3.39 13.85
N GLU A 35 7.42 2.06 14.01
CA GLU A 35 7.21 1.10 12.92
C GLU A 35 5.77 1.14 12.38
N ILE A 36 4.82 1.61 13.18
CA ILE A 36 3.41 1.67 12.79
C ILE A 36 3.16 2.99 12.05
N LYS A 37 2.65 2.87 10.81
CA LYS A 37 2.34 3.98 9.91
C LYS A 37 0.90 3.86 9.40
N ASN A 38 0.35 4.98 8.95
CA ASN A 38 -0.97 5.04 8.30
C ASN A 38 -2.10 4.37 9.11
N LYS A 39 -2.01 4.41 10.45
CA LYS A 39 -3.00 3.82 11.34
C LYS A 39 -4.29 4.63 11.27
N LYS A 40 -5.42 3.97 11.07
CA LYS A 40 -6.72 4.62 10.96
C LYS A 40 -7.88 3.72 11.34
N LEU A 41 -8.92 4.33 11.88
CA LEU A 41 -10.24 3.71 12.02
C LEU A 41 -11.10 4.11 10.83
N ILE A 42 -11.81 3.14 10.26
CA ILE A 42 -12.63 3.31 9.07
C ILE A 42 -14.08 2.95 9.41
N PHE A 43 -14.98 3.88 9.13
CA PHE A 43 -16.42 3.75 9.23
C PHE A 43 -17.01 3.96 7.85
N SER A 44 -17.86 3.08 7.33
CA SER A 44 -18.41 3.22 5.97
C SER A 44 -19.90 2.96 5.94
N HIS A 45 -20.65 3.85 5.26
CA HIS A 45 -22.09 3.77 5.09
C HIS A 45 -22.55 2.72 4.10
N LYS A 46 -21.77 2.45 3.05
CA LYS A 46 -22.02 1.31 2.16
C LYS A 46 -21.80 -0.04 2.86
N HIS A 47 -21.05 -0.04 3.96
CA HIS A 47 -20.71 -1.24 4.71
C HIS A 47 -21.18 -1.18 6.17
N PHE A 48 -22.19 -0.35 6.53
CA PHE A 48 -22.68 -0.22 7.92
C PHE A 48 -23.36 -1.48 8.49
N ASN A 49 -23.34 -2.59 7.76
CA ASN A 49 -23.59 -3.93 8.30
C ASN A 49 -22.30 -4.60 8.86
N GLN A 50 -21.17 -3.90 8.92
CA GLN A 50 -19.86 -4.42 9.37
C GLN A 50 -19.25 -3.58 10.50
N SER A 51 -18.44 -4.23 11.33
CA SER A 51 -17.66 -3.65 12.41
C SER A 51 -16.72 -2.53 11.95
N ILE A 52 -16.41 -1.59 12.86
CA ILE A 52 -15.36 -0.58 12.67
C ILE A 52 -14.06 -1.28 12.26
N ILE A 53 -13.44 -0.83 11.17
CA ILE A 53 -12.19 -1.42 10.68
C ILE A 53 -11.01 -0.62 11.22
N LEU A 54 -10.10 -1.29 11.93
CA LEU A 54 -8.77 -0.79 12.23
C LEU A 54 -7.80 -1.20 11.13
N PHE A 55 -7.20 -0.23 10.44
CA PHE A 55 -6.13 -0.47 9.47
C PHE A 55 -4.82 0.15 9.95
N TYR A 56 -3.70 -0.51 9.70
CA TYR A 56 -2.37 0.10 9.83
C TYR A 56 -1.33 -0.66 9.01
N GLU A 57 -0.21 0.02 8.76
CA GLU A 57 0.98 -0.58 8.17
C GLU A 57 2.06 -0.75 9.23
N LYS A 58 2.81 -1.86 9.17
CA LYS A 58 4.02 -2.05 9.96
C LYS A 58 5.24 -2.07 9.05
N HIS A 59 6.11 -1.09 9.20
CA HIS A 59 7.31 -0.89 8.39
C HIS A 59 8.52 -1.40 9.17
N LYS A 60 9.23 -2.39 8.60
CA LYS A 60 10.46 -2.96 9.17
C LYS A 60 11.60 -2.87 8.16
N THR A 61 12.82 -2.74 8.66
CA THR A 61 14.03 -2.88 7.85
C THR A 61 14.88 -4.00 8.41
N LEU A 62 15.14 -5.01 7.57
CA LEU A 62 16.00 -6.14 7.89
C LEU A 62 17.16 -6.17 6.89
N LYS A 63 18.37 -5.83 7.34
CA LYS A 63 19.55 -5.69 6.47
C LYS A 63 19.27 -4.70 5.34
N ASN A 64 19.24 -5.17 4.10
CA ASN A 64 18.97 -4.40 2.89
C ASN A 64 17.52 -4.53 2.37
N LYS A 65 16.63 -5.14 3.17
CA LYS A 65 15.22 -5.35 2.82
C LYS A 65 14.34 -4.38 3.60
N LYS A 66 13.49 -3.64 2.90
CA LYS A 66 12.34 -2.95 3.50
C LYS A 66 11.13 -3.86 3.43
N ILE A 67 10.44 -4.04 4.54
CA ILE A 67 9.22 -4.86 4.65
C ILE A 67 8.09 -3.94 5.09
N ILE A 68 6.97 -3.99 4.39
CA ILE A 68 5.74 -3.29 4.77
C ILE A 68 4.64 -4.33 4.89
N GLU A 69 4.17 -4.55 6.11
CA GLU A 69 3.05 -5.44 6.44
C GLU A 69 1.76 -4.62 6.55
N TYR A 70 0.67 -5.12 6.00
CA TYR A 70 -0.65 -4.48 6.02
C TYR A 70 -1.58 -5.26 6.94
N TYR A 71 -2.16 -4.57 7.92
CA TYR A 71 -3.02 -5.18 8.93
C TYR A 71 -4.44 -4.60 8.89
N THR A 72 -5.42 -5.48 9.05
CA THR A 72 -6.84 -5.16 9.22
C THR A 72 -7.33 -5.85 10.49
N ASN A 73 -7.87 -5.10 11.46
CA ASN A 73 -8.34 -5.61 12.75
C ASN A 73 -7.29 -6.50 13.44
N SER A 74 -6.03 -6.06 13.40
CA SER A 74 -4.86 -6.78 13.94
C SER A 74 -4.53 -8.11 13.25
N VAL A 75 -5.17 -8.44 12.14
CA VAL A 75 -4.87 -9.60 11.28
C VAL A 75 -4.01 -9.14 10.12
N LEU A 76 -2.93 -9.87 9.83
CA LEU A 76 -2.09 -9.64 8.66
C LEU A 76 -2.87 -10.01 7.39
N GLU A 77 -2.96 -9.08 6.44
CA GLU A 77 -3.59 -9.30 5.13
C GLU A 77 -2.55 -9.68 4.07
N SER A 78 -1.49 -8.87 3.99
CA SER A 78 -0.42 -9.02 3.00
C SER A 78 0.83 -8.29 3.47
N TYR A 79 1.94 -8.58 2.81
CA TYR A 79 3.18 -7.86 3.04
C TYR A 79 3.99 -7.71 1.76
N PHE A 80 4.76 -6.64 1.70
CA PHE A 80 5.62 -6.31 0.57
C PHE A 80 7.07 -6.27 1.03
N VAL A 81 7.96 -6.84 0.23
CA VAL A 81 9.39 -6.86 0.49
C VAL A 81 10.10 -6.16 -0.66
N SER A 82 10.78 -5.06 -0.35
CA SER A 82 11.57 -4.29 -1.31
C SER A 82 13.06 -4.45 -1.05
N ILE A 83 13.82 -4.65 -2.12
CA ILE A 83 15.28 -4.54 -2.16
C ILE A 83 15.62 -3.44 -3.15
N GLN A 84 16.54 -2.56 -2.76
CA GLN A 84 17.00 -1.48 -3.61
C GLN A 84 18.52 -1.50 -3.77
N THR A 85 18.95 -1.31 -5.01
CA THR A 85 20.35 -1.10 -5.41
C THR A 85 20.43 0.22 -6.18
N ASN A 86 21.64 0.61 -6.61
CA ASN A 86 21.81 1.79 -7.45
C ASN A 86 21.16 1.64 -8.84
N LYS A 87 20.94 0.41 -9.32
CA LYS A 87 20.44 0.15 -10.68
C LYS A 87 18.97 -0.22 -10.74
N PHE A 88 18.42 -0.76 -9.65
CA PHE A 88 17.03 -1.18 -9.61
C PHE A 88 16.49 -1.20 -8.18
N LYS A 89 15.17 -1.11 -8.08
CA LYS A 89 14.36 -1.48 -6.92
C LYS A 89 13.43 -2.60 -7.35
N VAL A 90 13.38 -3.68 -6.57
CA VAL A 90 12.41 -4.77 -6.77
C VAL A 90 11.55 -4.87 -5.51
N THR A 91 10.24 -4.81 -5.68
CA THR A 91 9.23 -5.00 -4.64
C THR A 91 8.43 -6.26 -4.96
N LYS A 92 8.34 -7.19 -4.01
CA LYS A 92 7.52 -8.40 -4.13
C LYS A 92 6.38 -8.35 -3.13
N GLY A 93 5.14 -8.56 -3.57
CA GLY A 93 3.96 -8.63 -2.71
C GLY A 93 3.51 -10.07 -2.46
N TYR A 94 3.24 -10.36 -1.20
CA TYR A 94 2.87 -11.68 -0.71
C TYR A 94 1.60 -11.62 0.13
N SER A 95 0.74 -12.62 0.00
CA SER A 95 -0.40 -12.79 0.92
C SER A 95 0.08 -13.10 2.33
N ASN A 96 -0.82 -13.04 3.31
CA ASN A 96 -0.54 -13.49 4.68
C ASN A 96 -0.12 -14.97 4.81
N LYS A 97 -0.35 -15.80 3.77
CA LYS A 97 0.13 -17.19 3.67
C LYS A 97 1.48 -17.32 2.95
N GLY A 98 2.12 -16.21 2.59
CA GLY A 98 3.39 -16.19 1.87
C GLY A 98 3.28 -16.49 0.36
N ILE A 99 2.08 -16.43 -0.21
CA ILE A 99 1.87 -16.66 -1.64
C ILE A 99 2.22 -15.38 -2.41
N LEU A 100 3.16 -15.47 -3.34
CA LEU A 100 3.54 -14.35 -4.22
C LEU A 100 2.37 -13.99 -5.16
N PHE A 101 1.96 -12.72 -5.15
CA PHE A 101 0.93 -12.21 -6.03
C PHE A 101 1.36 -11.00 -6.87
N SER A 102 2.47 -10.35 -6.54
CA SER A 102 3.00 -9.24 -7.34
C SER A 102 4.52 -9.14 -7.30
N ILE A 103 5.09 -8.67 -8.41
CA ILE A 103 6.46 -8.19 -8.51
C ILE A 103 6.44 -6.87 -9.28
N GLU A 104 6.98 -5.83 -8.68
CA GLU A 104 7.32 -4.57 -9.36
C GLU A 104 8.84 -4.47 -9.41
N LYS A 105 9.38 -4.11 -10.57
CA LYS A 105 10.79 -3.80 -10.75
C LYS A 105 10.92 -2.44 -11.44
N ILE A 106 11.57 -1.52 -10.74
CA ILE A 106 11.91 -0.20 -11.25
C ILE A 106 13.40 -0.21 -11.56
N SER A 107 13.78 0.13 -12.79
CA SER A 107 15.18 0.30 -13.19
C SER A 107 15.53 1.78 -13.24
N TYR A 108 16.76 2.11 -12.87
CA TYR A 108 17.29 3.47 -12.88
C TYR A 108 18.40 3.63 -13.93
N ASN A 109 18.43 4.79 -14.57
CA ASN A 109 19.54 5.20 -15.44
C ASN A 109 20.76 5.67 -14.62
N SER A 110 21.84 6.05 -15.30
CA SER A 110 23.07 6.54 -14.64
C SER A 110 22.87 7.81 -13.79
N LYS A 111 21.82 8.59 -14.06
CA LYS A 111 21.42 9.79 -13.31
C LYS A 111 20.45 9.47 -12.15
N LYS A 112 20.19 8.20 -11.86
CA LYS A 112 19.21 7.71 -10.87
C LYS A 112 17.75 8.09 -11.17
N GLN A 113 17.44 8.46 -12.41
CA GLN A 113 16.06 8.63 -12.87
C GLN A 113 15.49 7.27 -13.28
N ILE A 114 14.17 7.11 -13.21
CA ILE A 114 13.52 5.87 -13.63
C ILE A 114 13.71 5.73 -15.15
N ASN A 115 14.18 4.55 -15.57
CA ASN A 115 14.33 4.18 -16.97
C ASN A 115 13.12 3.35 -17.44
N PHE A 116 12.71 2.37 -16.64
CA PHE A 116 11.50 1.60 -16.88
C PHE A 116 10.92 1.03 -15.60
N VAL A 117 9.64 0.67 -15.68
CA VAL A 117 8.92 -0.11 -14.66
C VAL A 117 8.42 -1.40 -15.31
N GLU A 118 8.72 -2.54 -14.70
CA GLU A 118 8.22 -3.87 -15.06
C GLU A 118 7.30 -4.36 -13.95
N ASN A 119 6.11 -4.84 -14.32
CA ASN A 119 5.16 -5.43 -13.39
C ASN A 119 4.83 -6.88 -13.77
N TRP A 120 4.60 -7.68 -12.75
CA TRP A 120 4.03 -9.03 -12.82
C TRP A 120 2.98 -9.12 -11.71
N ILE A 121 1.75 -9.45 -12.06
CA ILE A 121 0.62 -9.55 -11.13
C ILE A 121 -0.11 -10.86 -11.38
N ARG A 122 -0.36 -11.62 -10.32
CA ARG A 122 -1.22 -12.81 -10.34
C ARG A 122 -2.63 -12.41 -9.95
N ASN A 123 -3.56 -12.63 -10.86
CA ASN A 123 -4.98 -12.36 -10.66
C ASN A 123 -5.65 -13.47 -9.84
N LEU A 124 -6.85 -13.18 -9.34
CA LEU A 124 -7.63 -14.11 -8.51
C LEU A 124 -8.05 -15.37 -9.29
N ASP A 125 -8.28 -15.25 -10.59
CA ASP A 125 -8.59 -16.36 -11.49
C ASP A 125 -7.36 -17.22 -11.85
N GLY A 126 -6.18 -16.87 -11.31
CA GLY A 126 -4.93 -17.56 -11.56
C GLY A 126 -4.16 -17.08 -12.79
N THR A 127 -4.74 -16.20 -13.61
CA THR A 127 -4.04 -15.59 -14.75
C THR A 127 -2.93 -14.65 -14.29
N ILE A 128 -2.01 -14.34 -15.20
CA ILE A 128 -0.87 -13.47 -14.95
C ILE A 128 -0.92 -12.30 -15.92
N THR A 129 -0.87 -11.09 -15.36
CA THR A 129 -0.71 -9.86 -16.12
C THR A 129 0.73 -9.37 -15.98
N THR A 130 1.38 -9.06 -17.11
CA THR A 130 2.69 -8.43 -17.13
C THR A 130 2.63 -7.12 -17.90
N SER A 131 3.43 -6.15 -17.48
CA SER A 131 3.60 -4.90 -18.22
C SER A 131 5.04 -4.41 -18.11
N LYS A 132 5.46 -3.65 -19.11
CA LYS A 132 6.74 -2.93 -19.10
C LYS A 132 6.54 -1.57 -19.74
N GLU A 133 6.86 -0.54 -18.99
CA GLU A 133 6.73 0.86 -19.41
C GLU A 133 8.08 1.54 -19.30
N TYR A 134 8.53 2.17 -20.39
CA TYR A 134 9.74 2.98 -20.41
C TYR A 134 9.37 4.42 -20.11
N LEU A 135 10.11 5.04 -19.19
CA LEU A 135 9.93 6.42 -18.78
C LEU A 135 11.17 7.17 -19.27
N ASN A 136 10.99 7.96 -20.33
CA ASN A 136 12.02 8.82 -20.91
C ASN A 136 12.16 10.13 -20.12
#